data_AF-A0A7L5EJ25-F1
#
_entry.id   AF-A0A7L5EJ25-F1
#
_cell.length_a   1.000
_cell.length_b   1.000
_cell.length_c   1.000
_cell.angle_alpha   90.00
_cell.angle_beta   90.00
_cell.angle_gamma   90.00
#
_symmetry.space_group_name_H-M   'P 1'
#
loop_
_entity.id
_entity.type
_entity.pdbx_description
1 polymer ?
#
loop_
_entity_poly.entity_id
_entity_poly.type
_entity_poly.pdbx_seq_one_letter_code
_entity_poly.pdbx_strand_id
1 'polypeptide(L)'
;MKHPIDLEHWNRKEHFLFFGSMDDPFFGLTTQIDVTSIYKEAKADHASFFLYSLHKIMTAVNEVEEFRYRIIDNIPVCFDRIHVGTTIGREDGTFGFGFFEYTPDRQLFLQNAQKEIERVQALTGLCKDRESDRQDLVRFSPVPWIAFTEMKHASSFRTGDSATRISTGKLIEQNGHRMLPISVTAHHGLMDGRHVSILLDRIVDKD
;
A
#
# COMPACT_ATOMS: atom_id res chain seq x y z
N MET A 1 -11.79 0.78 13.32
CA MET A 1 -12.24 2.11 13.78
C MET A 1 -11.08 3.09 13.62
N LYS A 2 -11.25 4.35 14.01
CA LYS A 2 -10.18 5.37 13.99
C LYS A 2 -10.18 6.15 15.28
N HIS A 3 -9.00 6.58 15.70
CA HIS A 3 -8.77 7.33 16.93
C HIS A 3 -8.07 8.63 16.61
N PRO A 4 -8.51 9.78 17.14
CA PRO A 4 -7.78 11.03 17.00
C PRO A 4 -6.41 10.90 17.67
N ILE A 5 -5.38 11.47 17.04
CA ILE A 5 -4.06 11.62 17.63
C ILE A 5 -4.06 12.94 18.40
N ASP A 6 -3.63 12.91 19.66
CA ASP A 6 -3.49 14.12 20.48
C ASP A 6 -2.32 14.97 19.95
N LEU A 7 -2.67 15.97 19.16
CA LEU A 7 -1.69 16.82 18.48
C LEU A 7 -0.78 17.56 19.47
N GLU A 8 -1.25 17.90 20.66
CA GLU A 8 -0.45 18.68 21.63
C GLU A 8 0.69 17.86 22.24
N HIS A 9 0.49 16.55 22.39
CA HIS A 9 1.48 15.64 22.98
C HIS A 9 2.16 14.74 21.94
N TRP A 10 1.80 14.86 20.66
CA TRP A 10 2.40 14.05 19.61
C TRP A 10 3.81 14.55 19.25
N ASN A 11 4.78 13.65 19.31
CA ASN A 11 6.18 13.93 19.00
C ASN A 11 6.43 14.44 17.56
N ARG A 12 5.44 14.29 16.65
CA ARG A 12 5.51 14.81 15.27
C ARG A 12 4.70 16.09 15.05
N LYS A 13 4.18 16.75 16.10
CA LYS A 13 3.39 18.00 15.97
C LYS A 13 3.99 19.01 15.00
N GLU A 14 5.26 19.38 15.19
CA GLU A 14 5.93 20.37 14.34
C GLU A 14 6.06 19.90 12.87
N HIS A 15 6.39 18.62 12.66
CA HIS A 15 6.50 18.02 11.34
C HIS A 15 5.14 18.02 10.62
N PHE A 16 4.08 17.65 11.33
CA PHE A 16 2.72 17.66 10.81
C PHE A 16 2.30 19.06 10.38
N LEU A 17 2.50 20.07 11.23
CA LEU A 17 2.15 21.45 10.93
C LEU A 17 2.96 22.02 9.77
N PHE A 18 4.27 21.76 9.73
CA PHE A 18 5.15 22.26 8.67
C PHE A 18 4.79 21.64 7.31
N PHE A 19 4.83 20.31 7.19
CA PHE A 19 4.57 19.64 5.91
C PHE A 19 3.11 19.74 5.49
N GLY A 20 2.16 19.72 6.43
CA GLY A 20 0.73 19.86 6.11
C GLY A 20 0.35 21.24 5.52
N SER A 21 1.23 22.23 5.60
CA SER A 21 1.04 23.55 4.99
C SER A 21 1.55 23.65 3.54
N MET A 22 2.22 22.62 3.02
CA MET A 22 2.78 22.61 1.67
C MET A 22 1.74 22.29 0.60
N ASP A 23 1.94 22.80 -0.62
CA ASP A 23 1.13 22.45 -1.79
C ASP A 23 1.26 20.96 -2.15
N ASP A 24 2.44 20.39 -1.97
CA ASP A 24 2.71 18.95 -2.09
C ASP A 24 3.44 18.44 -0.84
N PRO A 25 2.72 17.82 0.10
CA PRO A 25 3.31 17.29 1.33
C PRO A 25 3.86 15.86 1.17
N PHE A 26 3.82 15.27 -0.03
CA PHE A 26 4.21 13.88 -0.23
C PHE A 26 5.70 13.75 -0.56
N PHE A 27 6.32 12.71 0.02
CA PHE A 27 7.64 12.24 -0.39
C PHE A 27 7.54 10.81 -0.89
N GLY A 28 8.49 10.40 -1.74
CA GLY A 28 8.51 9.06 -2.34
C GLY A 28 9.88 8.42 -2.29
N LEU A 29 9.91 7.11 -2.08
CA LEU A 29 11.12 6.28 -2.16
C LEU A 29 10.82 5.09 -3.08
N THR A 30 11.72 4.82 -4.02
CA THR A 30 11.69 3.60 -4.83
C THR A 30 12.95 2.80 -4.58
N THR A 31 12.80 1.51 -4.30
CA THR A 31 13.91 0.58 -4.06
C THR A 31 13.55 -0.82 -4.55
N GLN A 32 14.46 -1.77 -4.39
CA GLN A 32 14.22 -3.18 -4.60
C GLN A 32 14.30 -3.93 -3.28
N ILE A 33 13.38 -4.86 -3.06
CA ILE A 33 13.39 -5.77 -1.93
C ILE A 33 13.63 -7.20 -2.41
N ASP A 34 14.41 -7.96 -1.64
CA ASP A 34 14.61 -9.39 -1.89
C ASP A 34 13.40 -10.17 -1.36
N VAL A 35 12.62 -10.72 -2.27
CA VAL A 35 11.39 -11.47 -1.99
C VAL A 35 11.57 -12.96 -2.26
N THR A 36 12.81 -13.46 -2.22
CA THR A 36 13.12 -14.87 -2.53
C THR A 36 12.40 -15.85 -1.61
N SER A 37 12.38 -15.59 -0.30
CA SER A 37 11.65 -16.41 0.68
C SER A 37 10.15 -16.39 0.41
N ILE A 38 9.56 -15.19 0.32
CA ILE A 38 8.14 -14.96 0.02
C ILE A 38 7.73 -15.67 -1.28
N TYR A 39 8.56 -15.61 -2.32
CA TYR A 39 8.30 -16.29 -3.59
C TYR A 39 8.28 -17.81 -3.43
N LYS A 40 9.23 -18.38 -2.70
CA LYS A 40 9.30 -19.83 -2.43
C LYS A 40 8.09 -20.29 -1.63
N GLU A 41 7.72 -19.55 -0.58
CA GLU A 41 6.54 -19.83 0.24
C GLU A 41 5.26 -19.80 -0.60
N ALA A 42 5.06 -18.76 -1.42
CA ALA A 42 3.90 -18.66 -2.30
C ALA A 42 3.80 -19.85 -3.26
N LYS A 43 4.93 -20.36 -3.77
CA LYS A 43 4.96 -21.55 -4.64
C LYS A 43 4.68 -22.84 -3.89
N ALA A 44 5.20 -23.00 -2.68
CA ALA A 44 4.91 -24.16 -1.83
C ALA A 44 3.41 -24.22 -1.44
N ASP A 45 2.80 -23.06 -1.20
CA ASP A 45 1.38 -22.91 -0.86
C ASP A 45 0.45 -22.97 -2.09
N HIS A 46 0.99 -23.16 -3.31
CA HIS A 46 0.25 -23.10 -4.58
C HIS A 46 -0.58 -21.81 -4.76
N ALA A 47 -0.08 -20.69 -4.23
CA ALA A 47 -0.76 -19.40 -4.21
C ALA A 47 -0.25 -18.43 -5.27
N SER A 48 -1.07 -17.44 -5.62
CA SER A 48 -0.65 -16.30 -6.44
C SER A 48 0.43 -15.50 -5.71
N PHE A 49 1.62 -15.38 -6.31
CA PHE A 49 2.70 -14.57 -5.75
C PHE A 49 2.27 -13.11 -5.51
N PHE A 50 1.43 -12.56 -6.38
CA PHE A 50 0.91 -11.20 -6.22
C PHE A 50 0.12 -11.06 -4.91
N LEU A 51 -0.89 -11.92 -4.69
CA LEU A 51 -1.71 -11.86 -3.48
C LEU A 51 -0.91 -12.20 -2.24
N TYR A 52 0.06 -13.13 -2.35
CA TYR A 52 0.94 -13.52 -1.25
C TYR A 52 1.86 -12.37 -0.81
N SER A 53 2.55 -11.73 -1.76
CA SER A 53 3.41 -10.58 -1.47
C SER A 53 2.59 -9.37 -1.01
N LEU A 54 1.41 -9.14 -1.57
CA LEU A 54 0.49 -8.09 -1.09
C LEU A 54 0.06 -8.34 0.35
N HIS A 55 -0.24 -9.59 0.73
CA HIS A 55 -0.57 -9.93 2.12
C HIS A 55 0.59 -9.56 3.07
N LYS A 56 1.82 -9.97 2.76
CA LYS A 56 3.02 -9.61 3.55
C LYS A 56 3.22 -8.10 3.64
N ILE A 57 3.05 -7.36 2.54
CA ILE A 57 3.09 -5.89 2.52
C ILE A 57 2.02 -5.31 3.45
N MET A 58 0.79 -5.81 3.39
CA MET A 58 -0.31 -5.32 4.21
C MET A 58 -0.18 -5.69 5.68
N THR A 59 0.44 -6.82 5.99
CA THR A 59 0.84 -7.16 7.36
C THR A 59 1.82 -6.13 7.90
N ALA A 60 2.90 -5.84 7.18
CA ALA A 60 3.86 -4.80 7.58
C ALA A 60 3.21 -3.40 7.70
N VAL A 61 2.33 -3.01 6.76
CA VAL A 61 1.57 -1.75 6.83
C VAL A 61 0.71 -1.64 8.07
N ASN A 62 0.13 -2.75 8.54
CA ASN A 62 -0.71 -2.76 9.73
C ASN A 62 0.09 -2.89 11.03
N GLU A 63 1.34 -3.35 10.98
CA GLU A 63 2.26 -3.44 12.12
C GLU A 63 3.00 -2.13 12.38
N VAL A 64 3.31 -1.35 11.34
CA VAL A 64 3.96 -0.04 11.47
C VAL A 64 2.90 1.04 11.62
N GLU A 65 2.77 1.58 12.84
CA GLU A 65 1.67 2.45 13.22
C GLU A 65 1.48 3.66 12.29
N GLU A 66 2.57 4.30 11.86
CA GLU A 66 2.53 5.51 11.06
C GLU A 66 1.84 5.30 9.70
N PHE A 67 1.88 4.07 9.15
CA PHE A 67 1.16 3.74 7.91
C PHE A 67 -0.36 3.65 8.11
N ARG A 68 -0.83 3.61 9.36
CA ARG A 68 -2.24 3.68 9.73
C ARG A 68 -2.74 5.10 9.96
N TYR A 69 -1.86 6.10 9.90
CA TYR A 69 -2.24 7.50 10.06
C TYR A 69 -2.93 8.08 8.82
N ARG A 70 -3.95 8.91 9.03
CA ARG A 70 -4.62 9.70 8.00
C ARG A 70 -4.92 11.09 8.55
N ILE A 71 -5.22 12.02 7.64
CA ILE A 71 -5.73 13.35 7.96
C ILE A 71 -7.21 13.36 7.57
N ILE A 72 -8.08 13.67 8.53
CA ILE A 72 -9.51 13.78 8.31
C ILE A 72 -9.97 15.08 8.95
N ASP A 73 -10.59 15.97 8.16
CA ASP A 73 -11.02 17.29 8.60
C ASP A 73 -9.88 18.09 9.28
N ASN A 74 -8.66 17.99 8.71
CA ASN A 74 -7.42 18.57 9.22
C ASN A 74 -6.93 18.01 10.57
N ILE A 75 -7.51 16.91 11.04
CA ILE A 75 -7.12 16.24 12.29
C ILE A 75 -6.35 14.95 11.94
N PRO A 76 -5.15 14.74 12.49
CA PRO A 76 -4.45 13.47 12.35
C PRO A 76 -5.18 12.39 13.16
N VAL A 77 -5.44 11.26 12.53
CA VAL A 77 -6.10 10.09 13.13
C VAL A 77 -5.31 8.82 12.85
N CYS A 78 -5.38 7.85 13.75
CA CYS A 78 -4.84 6.51 13.57
C CYS A 78 -5.99 5.51 13.38
N PHE A 79 -5.97 4.77 12.28
CA PHE A 79 -6.91 3.66 12.08
C PHE A 79 -6.43 2.39 12.80
N ASP A 80 -7.37 1.61 13.34
CA ASP A 80 -7.02 0.29 13.91
C ASP A 80 -6.40 -0.61 12.85
N ARG A 81 -6.88 -0.49 11.61
CA ARG A 81 -6.56 -1.37 10.50
C ARG A 81 -6.64 -0.62 9.18
N ILE A 82 -5.73 -0.95 8.28
CA ILE A 82 -5.68 -0.45 6.92
C ILE A 82 -5.93 -1.60 5.94
N HIS A 83 -6.76 -1.32 4.95
CA HIS A 83 -7.16 -2.24 3.89
C HIS A 83 -6.56 -1.78 2.54
N VAL A 84 -6.88 -2.48 1.46
CA VAL A 84 -6.30 -2.22 0.14
C VAL A 84 -7.35 -1.63 -0.79
N GLY A 85 -7.11 -0.42 -1.30
CA GLY A 85 -7.73 0.05 -2.54
C GLY A 85 -6.74 -0.18 -3.67
N THR A 86 -7.08 -1.00 -4.67
CA THR A 86 -6.16 -1.37 -5.76
C THR A 86 -6.78 -1.17 -7.13
N THR A 87 -5.95 -1.15 -8.16
CA THR A 87 -6.37 -1.31 -9.55
C THR A 87 -6.31 -2.78 -9.96
N ILE A 88 -7.31 -3.26 -10.70
CA ILE A 88 -7.39 -4.62 -11.25
C ILE A 88 -7.50 -4.50 -12.77
N GLY A 89 -6.51 -5.06 -13.47
CA GLY A 89 -6.48 -5.07 -14.94
C GLY A 89 -7.48 -6.03 -15.56
N ARG A 90 -7.97 -5.69 -16.74
CA ARG A 90 -8.89 -6.48 -17.56
C ARG A 90 -8.27 -6.87 -18.89
N GLU A 91 -8.84 -7.87 -19.54
CA GLU A 91 -8.37 -8.37 -20.85
C GLU A 91 -8.46 -7.32 -21.96
N ASP A 92 -9.38 -6.35 -21.83
CA ASP A 92 -9.56 -5.25 -22.79
C ASP A 92 -8.48 -4.14 -22.67
N GLY A 93 -7.50 -4.31 -21.79
CA GLY A 93 -6.42 -3.35 -21.56
C GLY A 93 -6.79 -2.19 -20.62
N THR A 94 -8.03 -2.15 -20.11
CA THR A 94 -8.45 -1.19 -19.08
C THR A 94 -8.22 -1.73 -17.67
N PHE A 95 -8.60 -0.95 -16.65
CA PHE A 95 -8.64 -1.39 -15.27
C PHE A 95 -9.88 -0.88 -14.53
N GLY A 96 -10.25 -1.57 -13.45
CA GLY A 96 -11.23 -1.11 -12.47
C GLY A 96 -10.59 -0.94 -11.10
N PHE A 97 -11.23 -0.16 -10.22
CA PHE A 97 -10.88 -0.13 -8.80
C PHE A 97 -11.50 -1.33 -8.09
N GLY A 98 -10.74 -1.90 -7.14
CA GLY A 98 -11.20 -2.96 -6.26
C GLY A 98 -10.80 -2.69 -4.82
N PHE A 99 -11.51 -3.34 -3.90
CA PHE A 99 -11.27 -3.26 -2.47
C PHE A 99 -10.92 -4.64 -1.91
N PHE A 100 -9.76 -4.79 -1.28
CA PHE A 100 -9.42 -6.00 -0.52
C PHE A 100 -9.43 -5.70 0.97
N GLU A 101 -10.33 -6.36 1.69
CA GLU A 101 -10.33 -6.34 3.15
C GLU A 101 -9.11 -7.08 3.69
N TYR A 102 -8.17 -6.35 4.30
CA TYR A 102 -7.04 -6.97 5.00
C TYR A 102 -7.49 -7.76 6.24
N THR A 103 -7.05 -9.02 6.33
CA THR A 103 -7.14 -9.87 7.53
C THR A 103 -5.78 -10.52 7.81
N PRO A 104 -5.40 -10.77 9.08
CA PRO A 104 -4.14 -11.45 9.40
C PRO A 104 -4.13 -12.90 8.92
N ASP A 105 -5.31 -13.52 8.80
CA ASP A 105 -5.47 -14.83 8.17
C ASP A 105 -5.19 -14.72 6.67
N ARG A 106 -4.00 -15.13 6.27
CA ARG A 106 -3.54 -15.11 4.88
C ARG A 106 -4.49 -15.85 3.94
N GLN A 107 -4.98 -17.02 4.33
CA GLN A 107 -5.81 -17.83 3.46
C GLN A 107 -7.15 -17.14 3.20
N LEU A 108 -7.76 -16.58 4.25
CA LEU A 108 -8.98 -15.80 4.13
C LEU A 108 -8.78 -14.54 3.26
N PHE A 109 -7.66 -13.83 3.45
CA PHE A 109 -7.31 -12.66 2.64
C PHE A 109 -7.20 -13.03 1.15
N LEU A 110 -6.42 -14.07 0.82
CA LEU A 110 -6.22 -14.55 -0.56
C LEU A 110 -7.56 -14.92 -1.23
N GLN A 111 -8.41 -15.68 -0.52
CA GLN A 111 -9.71 -16.10 -1.05
C GLN A 111 -10.64 -14.91 -1.34
N ASN A 112 -10.71 -13.94 -0.42
CA ASN A 112 -11.57 -12.77 -0.58
C ASN A 112 -11.04 -11.82 -1.67
N ALA A 113 -9.73 -11.61 -1.74
CA ALA A 113 -9.12 -10.81 -2.80
C ALA A 113 -9.33 -11.43 -4.18
N GLN A 114 -9.24 -12.77 -4.29
CA GLN A 114 -9.49 -13.47 -5.55
C GLN A 114 -10.94 -13.30 -6.05
N LYS A 115 -11.93 -13.40 -5.15
CA LYS A 115 -13.34 -13.13 -5.50
C LYS A 115 -13.55 -11.70 -6.00
N GLU A 116 -12.89 -10.73 -5.37
CA GLU A 116 -12.98 -9.33 -5.80
C GLU A 116 -12.32 -9.11 -7.17
N ILE A 117 -11.19 -9.78 -7.45
CA ILE A 117 -10.56 -9.76 -8.77
C ILE A 117 -11.54 -10.25 -9.83
N GLU A 118 -12.16 -11.41 -9.61
CA GLU A 118 -13.14 -12.00 -10.53
C GLU A 118 -14.34 -11.06 -10.74
N ARG A 119 -14.85 -10.45 -9.66
CA ARG A 119 -15.95 -9.48 -9.73
C ARG A 119 -15.58 -8.27 -10.60
N VAL A 120 -14.43 -7.65 -10.35
CA VAL A 120 -14.02 -6.43 -11.08
C VAL A 120 -13.70 -6.73 -12.55
N GLN A 121 -13.16 -7.92 -12.84
CA GLN A 121 -12.91 -8.38 -14.21
C GLN A 121 -14.20 -8.67 -14.98
N ALA A 122 -15.27 -9.11 -14.31
CA ALA A 122 -16.58 -9.34 -14.92
C ALA A 122 -17.40 -8.05 -15.15
N LEU A 123 -16.95 -6.91 -14.61
CA LEU A 123 -17.63 -5.60 -14.72
C LEU A 123 -16.89 -4.67 -15.67
N THR A 124 -17.56 -3.59 -16.09
CA THR A 124 -16.98 -2.53 -16.93
C THR A 124 -16.90 -1.19 -16.18
N GLY A 125 -16.15 -0.23 -16.73
CA GLY A 125 -15.95 1.09 -16.11
C GLY A 125 -15.01 1.06 -14.91
N LEU A 126 -14.99 2.15 -14.14
CA LEU A 126 -14.02 2.32 -13.04
C LEU A 126 -14.34 1.49 -11.80
N CYS A 127 -15.53 0.89 -11.69
CA CYS A 127 -15.97 0.16 -10.48
C CYS A 127 -15.84 0.97 -9.18
N LYS A 128 -15.95 2.31 -9.27
CA LYS A 128 -15.96 3.16 -8.07
C LYS A 128 -17.24 2.96 -7.27
N ASP A 129 -17.07 2.56 -6.02
CA ASP A 129 -18.11 2.42 -5.02
C ASP A 129 -17.65 2.95 -3.66
N ARG A 130 -18.52 2.83 -2.65
CA ARG A 130 -18.24 3.29 -1.29
C ARG A 130 -17.02 2.61 -0.67
N GLU A 131 -16.75 1.34 -1.01
CA GLU A 131 -15.60 0.61 -0.48
C GLU A 131 -14.30 1.13 -1.07
N SER A 132 -14.28 1.40 -2.38
CA SER A 132 -13.10 1.96 -3.08
C SER A 132 -12.73 3.40 -2.66
N ASP A 133 -13.67 4.15 -2.08
CA ASP A 133 -13.49 5.52 -1.60
C ASP A 133 -13.28 5.62 -0.08
N ARG A 134 -13.12 4.49 0.63
CA ARG A 134 -12.82 4.50 2.07
C ARG A 134 -11.50 5.23 2.38
N GLN A 135 -11.44 5.80 3.59
CA GLN A 135 -10.28 6.57 4.07
C GLN A 135 -9.19 5.69 4.70
N ASP A 136 -9.52 4.46 5.08
CA ASP A 136 -8.63 3.47 5.71
C ASP A 136 -7.94 2.55 4.70
N LEU A 137 -7.64 3.09 3.51
CA LEU A 137 -7.02 2.34 2.43
C LEU A 137 -5.58 2.78 2.22
N VAL A 138 -4.68 1.84 1.93
CA VAL A 138 -3.55 2.17 1.05
C VAL A 138 -4.04 2.22 -0.39
N ARG A 139 -3.43 3.08 -1.20
CA ARG A 139 -3.62 3.06 -2.65
C ARG A 139 -2.53 2.17 -3.24
N PHE A 140 -2.90 0.96 -3.64
CA PHE A 140 -1.99 -0.03 -4.18
C PHE A 140 -2.05 -0.06 -5.71
N SER A 141 -0.91 -0.16 -6.39
CA SER A 141 -0.88 -0.31 -7.85
C SER A 141 0.17 -1.34 -8.28
N PRO A 142 -0.24 -2.52 -8.77
CA PRO A 142 0.69 -3.47 -9.37
C PRO A 142 1.05 -3.05 -10.79
N VAL A 143 2.36 -3.00 -11.10
CA VAL A 143 2.90 -2.75 -12.44
C VAL A 143 3.76 -3.95 -12.87
N PRO A 144 3.14 -5.13 -13.09
CA PRO A 144 3.87 -6.39 -13.24
C PRO A 144 4.68 -6.48 -14.56
N TRP A 145 4.50 -5.54 -15.47
CA TRP A 145 5.15 -5.53 -16.79
C TRP A 145 6.54 -4.89 -16.77
N ILE A 146 6.81 -3.98 -15.83
CA ILE A 146 8.01 -3.13 -15.82
C ILE A 146 8.75 -3.29 -14.50
N ALA A 147 10.04 -3.61 -14.57
CA ALA A 147 10.92 -3.57 -13.41
C ALA A 147 11.41 -2.13 -13.21
N PHE A 148 10.53 -1.27 -12.69
CA PHE A 148 10.79 0.16 -12.59
C PHE A 148 11.91 0.48 -11.59
N THR A 149 12.61 1.58 -11.84
CA THR A 149 13.57 2.18 -10.90
C THR A 149 13.05 3.45 -10.26
N GLU A 150 11.93 3.99 -10.77
CA GLU A 150 11.20 5.13 -10.23
C GLU A 150 9.72 5.00 -10.63
N MET A 151 8.81 5.45 -9.77
CA MET A 151 7.39 5.56 -10.10
C MET A 151 6.74 6.75 -9.38
N LYS A 152 6.14 7.65 -10.16
CA LYS A 152 5.31 8.75 -9.65
C LYS A 152 3.83 8.36 -9.72
N HIS A 153 3.13 8.49 -8.60
CA HIS A 153 1.68 8.32 -8.55
C HIS A 153 0.95 9.59 -9.02
N ALA A 154 -0.13 9.42 -9.79
CA ALA A 154 -1.08 10.50 -10.01
C ALA A 154 -1.73 10.88 -8.67
N SER A 155 -1.81 12.18 -8.38
CA SER A 155 -2.34 12.69 -7.12
C SER A 155 -3.07 14.00 -7.34
N SER A 156 -4.11 14.23 -6.53
CA SER A 156 -4.77 15.51 -6.40
C SER A 156 -4.50 16.02 -4.99
N PHE A 157 -3.63 17.01 -4.86
CA PHE A 157 -3.27 17.56 -3.55
C PHE A 157 -4.39 18.41 -2.94
N ARG A 158 -5.31 18.90 -3.80
CA ARG A 158 -6.45 19.74 -3.40
C ARG A 158 -7.53 18.98 -2.63
N THR A 159 -7.53 17.65 -2.66
CA THR A 159 -8.56 16.84 -2.01
C THR A 159 -8.25 16.49 -0.57
N GLY A 160 -7.11 16.96 -0.01
CA GLY A 160 -6.70 16.64 1.36
C GLY A 160 -6.37 15.15 1.56
N ASP A 161 -6.00 14.45 0.49
CA ASP A 161 -5.60 13.04 0.58
C ASP A 161 -4.29 12.89 1.36
N SER A 162 -4.24 11.87 2.21
CA SER A 162 -3.09 11.52 3.06
C SER A 162 -2.77 10.03 3.01
N ALA A 163 -3.50 9.25 2.19
CA ALA A 163 -3.30 7.82 2.08
C ALA A 163 -1.91 7.50 1.53
N THR A 164 -1.26 6.51 2.15
CA THR A 164 -0.01 5.96 1.61
C THR A 164 -0.30 5.29 0.28
N ARG A 165 0.58 5.52 -0.69
CA ARG A 165 0.54 4.89 -2.01
C ARG A 165 1.71 3.90 -2.12
N ILE A 166 1.42 2.68 -2.49
CA ILE A 166 2.42 1.62 -2.64
C ILE A 166 2.27 1.02 -4.03
N SER A 167 3.37 0.87 -4.75
CA SER A 167 3.39 0.19 -6.04
C SER A 167 4.48 -0.86 -6.08
N THR A 168 4.21 -1.97 -6.76
CA THR A 168 5.20 -3.03 -7.00
C THR A 168 5.40 -3.26 -8.50
N GLY A 169 6.64 -3.55 -8.89
CA GLY A 169 7.02 -3.74 -10.28
C GLY A 169 7.01 -5.19 -10.74
N LYS A 170 7.61 -5.42 -11.90
CA LYS A 170 7.93 -6.77 -12.40
C LYS A 170 8.98 -7.42 -11.49
N LEU A 171 8.69 -8.64 -11.06
CA LEU A 171 9.64 -9.51 -10.38
C LEU A 171 10.82 -9.84 -11.32
N ILE A 172 12.04 -9.63 -10.86
CA ILE A 172 13.27 -9.94 -11.61
C ILE A 172 14.15 -10.93 -10.85
N GLU A 173 15.02 -11.61 -11.56
CA GLU A 173 16.04 -12.50 -10.99
C GLU A 173 17.40 -11.82 -11.10
N GLN A 174 18.13 -11.72 -10.00
CA GLN A 174 19.47 -11.14 -9.94
C GLN A 174 20.34 -11.98 -9.00
N ASN A 175 21.44 -12.55 -9.52
CA ASN A 175 22.38 -13.36 -8.74
C ASN A 175 21.74 -14.50 -7.92
N GLY A 176 20.68 -15.13 -8.45
CA GLY A 176 19.93 -16.18 -7.74
C GLY A 176 18.87 -15.69 -6.76
N HIS A 177 18.73 -14.38 -6.59
CA HIS A 177 17.70 -13.74 -5.77
C HIS A 177 16.53 -13.24 -6.62
N ARG A 178 15.33 -13.27 -6.06
CA ARG A 178 14.11 -12.68 -6.63
C ARG A 178 13.97 -11.27 -6.07
N MET A 179 14.21 -10.27 -6.91
CA MET A 179 14.10 -8.85 -6.53
C MET A 179 12.78 -8.27 -7.03
N LEU A 180 12.11 -7.52 -6.16
CA LEU A 180 10.85 -6.83 -6.48
C LEU A 180 11.04 -5.32 -6.30
N PRO A 181 10.90 -4.52 -7.38
CA PRO A 181 10.80 -3.08 -7.25
C PRO A 181 9.56 -2.70 -6.44
N ILE A 182 9.75 -1.80 -5.47
CA ILE A 182 8.69 -1.25 -4.62
C ILE A 182 8.86 0.27 -4.53
N SER A 183 7.76 1.01 -4.75
CA SER A 183 7.65 2.44 -4.52
C SER A 183 6.70 2.70 -3.37
N VAL A 184 7.12 3.53 -2.42
CA VAL A 184 6.30 4.00 -1.29
C VAL A 184 6.24 5.52 -1.35
N THR A 185 5.03 6.07 -1.45
CA THR A 185 4.78 7.52 -1.38
C THR A 185 3.87 7.81 -0.20
N ALA A 186 4.28 8.71 0.68
CA ALA A 186 3.56 9.01 1.93
C ALA A 186 3.59 10.51 2.27
N HIS A 187 2.62 10.94 3.09
CA HIS A 187 2.53 12.31 3.55
C HIS A 187 3.60 12.58 4.62
N HIS A 188 4.49 13.54 4.37
CA HIS A 188 5.70 13.75 5.17
C HIS A 188 5.40 14.28 6.59
N GLY A 189 4.26 14.95 6.76
CA GLY A 189 3.76 15.32 8.08
C GLY A 189 3.38 14.13 8.98
N LEU A 190 3.07 12.96 8.39
CA LEU A 190 2.66 11.76 9.13
C LEU A 190 3.83 10.80 9.36
N MET A 191 4.79 10.75 8.46
CA MET A 191 5.94 9.85 8.53
C MET A 191 7.15 10.38 7.75
N ASP A 192 8.26 9.68 7.81
CA ASP A 192 9.51 10.03 7.12
C ASP A 192 10.25 8.75 6.66
N GLY A 193 11.42 8.92 6.05
CA GLY A 193 12.21 7.81 5.51
C GLY A 193 12.55 6.71 6.52
N ARG A 194 12.63 7.02 7.84
CA ARG A 194 12.86 6.00 8.87
C ARG A 194 11.71 5.00 8.92
N HIS A 195 10.48 5.48 8.86
CA HIS A 195 9.27 4.64 8.91
C HIS A 195 9.16 3.78 7.67
N VAL A 196 9.51 4.31 6.49
CA VAL A 196 9.58 3.53 5.25
C VAL A 196 10.64 2.43 5.36
N SER A 197 11.81 2.72 5.93
CA SER A 197 12.83 1.68 6.17
C SER A 197 12.31 0.57 7.08
N ILE A 198 11.58 0.90 8.14
CA ILE A 198 10.99 -0.09 9.06
C ILE A 198 9.95 -0.94 8.32
N LEU A 199 9.09 -0.33 7.48
CA LEU A 199 8.15 -1.07 6.65
C LEU A 199 8.87 -2.08 5.77
N LEU A 200 9.90 -1.65 5.04
CA LEU A 200 10.65 -2.52 4.13
C LEU A 200 11.29 -3.69 4.87
N ASP A 201 11.90 -3.43 6.03
CA ASP A 201 12.48 -4.44 6.91
C ASP A 201 11.43 -5.44 7.47
N ARG A 202 10.18 -5.00 7.65
CA ARG A 202 9.07 -5.86 8.10
C ARG A 202 8.49 -6.72 6.97
N ILE A 203 8.61 -6.29 5.73
CA ILE A 203 8.11 -7.05 4.57
C ILE A 203 8.99 -8.28 4.33
N VAL A 204 10.30 -8.06 4.34
CA VAL A 204 11.30 -9.11 4.10
C VAL A 204 11.77 -9.60 5.46
N ASP A 205 11.14 -10.67 5.98
CA ASP A 205 11.56 -11.32 7.22
C ASP A 205 13.09 -11.52 7.18
N LYS A 206 13.82 -10.79 8.03
CA LYS A 206 15.25 -11.00 8.22
C LYS A 206 15.39 -12.19 9.16
N ASP A 207 15.75 -13.35 8.60
CA ASP A 207 16.24 -14.49 9.39
C ASP A 207 17.36 -14.06 10.35
#